data_AF-A0A024TSS9-F1
#
_entry.id   AF-A0A024TSS9-F1
#
_cell.length_a   1.000
_cell.length_b   1.000
_cell.length_c   1.000
_cell.angle_alpha   90.00
_cell.angle_beta   90.00
_cell.angle_gamma   90.00
#
_symmetry.space_group_name_H-M   'P 1'
#
loop_
_entity.id
_entity.type
_entity.pdbx_description
1 polymer ?
#
loop_
_entity_poly.entity_id
_entity_poly.type
_entity_poly.pdbx_seq_one_letter_code
_entity_poly.pdbx_strand_id
1 'polypeptide(L)'
;MQACLLLLVPLVALAMGETPTERPYLKFANPNHNETVEHNVYLDPSVQNIPLAFDQADLRPPLPRVPKVFDIFVAISNYRDSVRCGYAVWTAFARADHPEHVFFGIVDQTLPGDSKCLDEYCKLANVTWPNETCKYSSHIKIDAVNASLSKGPAVARSRQRAMIDDQEFCMSIDAHTQYVYNWDTLIVEDWKLTENEMAVLSNYPLSYAHIGPNFTVPTVPMSRHLCMYGNRPLPNDIPILWPTFITNSERPQMQAFWGGGMSFSKCHAEKRAPIDGHLTWVFMGEEYIRAMQLWTRGYDLYSPSRPRSVLFHNYTDDGAKKSFYENAKDKTKEYHETLLGYNRLRAALKFPFSGEVDFEDMETYYGSPVRTLEMYLNFSKISNTDPKTLDDWPCDQLHWVPYSVPEQIEALLPGWKQYDTSSRAPGRHNSGGSIRGDEDGVVAVNSTAIQLLVDKLNQVLASESMLAQVKKEIHEAQKQMEDATEMSDITLREVVAKLGDVVSRLDALAAQETTNVRDMQPGGVVDTLHSPVPILRPASTDHPWELVLKQQHQAFVGFAVGGALVAVVVLATVWVTRHRANKYTAVETVEDGPSSTWE
;
A
#
# COMPACT_ATOMS: atom_id res chain seq x y z
N MET A 1 12.81 8.88 48.34
CA MET A 1 13.03 9.61 47.07
C MET A 1 13.52 8.60 46.05
N GLN A 2 12.99 8.65 44.82
CA GLN A 2 13.10 7.66 43.72
C GLN A 2 12.12 6.47 43.78
N ALA A 3 10.89 6.72 43.33
CA ALA A 3 10.02 5.80 42.57
C ALA A 3 8.63 6.46 42.43
N CYS A 4 8.51 7.55 41.65
CA CYS A 4 7.20 8.14 41.37
C CYS A 4 7.16 8.98 40.08
N LEU A 5 7.98 8.65 39.07
CA LEU A 5 8.11 9.46 37.85
C LEU A 5 7.99 8.66 36.54
N LEU A 6 7.11 7.65 36.49
CA LEU A 6 6.86 6.85 35.27
C LEU A 6 5.37 6.59 34.96
N LEU A 7 4.44 7.33 35.56
CA LEU A 7 2.99 7.17 35.31
C LEU A 7 2.28 8.44 34.80
N LEU A 8 3.01 9.44 34.30
CA LEU A 8 2.43 10.72 33.86
C LEU A 8 2.47 10.98 32.35
N VAL A 9 2.78 9.98 31.52
CA VAL A 9 2.79 10.16 30.05
C VAL A 9 1.41 9.97 29.36
N PRO A 10 0.38 9.26 29.91
CA PRO A 10 -0.92 9.23 29.23
C PRO A 10 -1.92 10.30 29.72
N LEU A 11 -1.59 11.11 30.73
CA LEU A 11 -2.56 12.01 31.39
C LEU A 11 -2.54 13.47 30.91
N VAL A 12 -1.61 13.86 30.04
CA VAL A 12 -1.60 15.20 29.42
C VAL A 12 -2.31 15.22 28.05
N ALA A 13 -2.50 14.05 27.41
CA ALA A 13 -3.21 13.96 26.12
C ALA A 13 -4.74 14.13 26.24
N LEU A 14 -5.33 13.92 27.42
CA LEU A 14 -6.78 14.00 27.64
C LEU A 14 -7.30 15.41 27.95
N ALA A 15 -6.42 16.43 28.03
CA ALA A 15 -6.81 17.82 28.26
C ALA A 15 -6.87 18.67 26.98
N MET A 16 -6.51 18.10 25.83
CA MET A 16 -6.80 18.69 24.52
C MET A 16 -7.87 17.81 23.89
N GLY A 17 -9.07 18.37 23.70
CA GLY A 17 -10.19 17.67 23.06
C GLY A 17 -9.91 17.42 21.58
N GLU A 18 -9.00 16.51 21.27
CA GLU A 18 -8.93 15.87 19.97
C GLU A 18 -10.07 14.88 19.90
N THR A 19 -11.13 15.25 19.18
CA THR A 19 -12.13 14.31 18.69
C THR A 19 -11.40 13.14 18.03
N PRO A 20 -11.76 11.86 18.28
CA PRO A 20 -11.15 10.74 17.59
C PRO A 20 -11.23 11.00 16.08
N THR A 21 -10.09 11.18 15.42
CA THR A 21 -10.06 11.34 13.97
C THR A 21 -10.67 10.08 13.38
N GLU A 22 -11.80 10.21 12.69
CA GLU A 22 -12.44 9.10 11.98
C GLU A 22 -11.41 8.39 11.10
N ARG A 23 -11.43 7.05 11.09
CA ARG A 23 -10.47 6.25 10.32
C ARG A 23 -10.50 6.65 8.84
N PRO A 24 -9.33 6.68 8.15
CA PRO A 24 -9.33 6.96 6.73
C PRO A 24 -10.12 5.91 5.98
N TYR A 25 -10.86 6.32 4.96
CA TYR A 25 -11.64 5.39 4.15
C TYR A 25 -11.78 5.86 2.71
N LEU A 26 -11.89 4.88 1.82
CA LEU A 26 -12.31 5.02 0.44
C LEU A 26 -13.80 4.73 0.34
N LYS A 27 -14.49 5.33 -0.63
CA LYS A 27 -15.90 5.02 -0.91
C LYS A 27 -16.09 4.75 -2.39
N PHE A 28 -16.44 3.51 -2.73
CA PHE A 28 -16.65 3.08 -4.12
C PHE A 28 -17.50 1.81 -4.19
N ALA A 29 -17.94 1.47 -5.40
CA ALA A 29 -18.48 0.17 -5.76
C ALA A 29 -17.49 -0.49 -6.73
N ASN A 30 -17.05 -1.71 -6.42
CA ASN A 30 -16.07 -2.44 -7.22
C ASN A 30 -16.76 -3.19 -8.38
N PRO A 31 -16.54 -2.80 -9.64
CA PRO A 31 -17.15 -3.45 -10.79
C PRO A 31 -16.66 -4.89 -10.98
N ASN A 32 -15.45 -5.24 -10.52
CA ASN A 32 -14.92 -6.62 -10.62
C ASN A 32 -15.71 -7.60 -9.74
N HIS A 33 -16.40 -7.08 -8.72
CA HIS A 33 -17.26 -7.87 -7.82
C HIS A 33 -18.76 -7.71 -8.13
N ASN A 34 -19.10 -7.12 -9.29
CA ASN A 34 -20.48 -6.78 -9.69
C ASN A 34 -21.23 -5.92 -8.64
N GLU A 35 -20.50 -5.09 -7.91
CA GLU A 35 -21.10 -4.20 -6.93
C GLU A 35 -21.76 -3.01 -7.62
N THR A 36 -22.99 -2.69 -7.18
CA THR A 36 -23.76 -1.53 -7.69
C THR A 36 -23.98 -0.45 -6.63
N VAL A 37 -23.57 -0.73 -5.39
CA VAL A 37 -23.76 0.16 -4.24
C VAL A 37 -22.40 0.49 -3.66
N GLU A 38 -22.14 1.78 -3.48
CA GLU A 38 -20.91 2.24 -2.84
C GLU A 38 -20.85 1.82 -1.37
N HIS A 39 -19.71 1.34 -0.93
CA HIS A 39 -19.43 1.04 0.46
C HIS A 39 -18.11 1.66 0.92
N ASN A 40 -17.94 1.79 2.23
CA ASN A 40 -16.71 2.32 2.81
C ASN A 40 -15.68 1.19 2.95
N VAL A 41 -14.50 1.37 2.37
CA VAL A 41 -13.31 0.54 2.62
C VAL A 41 -12.40 1.32 3.57
N TYR A 42 -12.30 0.85 4.81
CA TYR A 42 -11.47 1.48 5.83
C TYR A 42 -10.01 1.08 5.69
N LEU A 43 -9.13 2.06 5.87
CA LEU A 43 -7.69 1.93 5.79
C LEU A 43 -7.07 2.15 7.18
N ASP A 44 -5.89 1.59 7.38
CA ASP A 44 -5.08 1.75 8.58
C ASP A 44 -3.60 1.95 8.19
N PRO A 45 -3.18 3.19 7.92
CA PRO A 45 -1.78 3.51 7.62
C PRO A 45 -0.79 3.08 8.71
N SER A 46 -1.23 2.80 9.95
CA SER A 46 -0.32 2.43 11.04
C SER A 46 0.23 1.01 10.91
N VAL A 47 -0.42 0.15 10.12
CA VAL A 47 -0.02 -1.25 9.91
C VAL A 47 0.57 -1.50 8.53
N GLN A 48 0.59 -0.51 7.65
CA GLN A 48 0.99 -0.67 6.24
C GLN A 48 2.45 -1.12 6.05
N ASN A 49 3.32 -0.92 7.05
CA ASN A 49 4.72 -1.36 7.01
C ASN A 49 4.97 -2.71 7.70
N ILE A 50 3.90 -3.43 8.09
CA ILE A 50 3.97 -4.73 8.74
C ILE A 50 3.60 -5.80 7.70
N PRO A 51 4.47 -6.78 7.39
CA PRO A 51 4.13 -7.87 6.49
C PRO A 51 2.92 -8.68 6.97
N LEU A 52 2.14 -9.21 6.02
CA LEU A 52 1.00 -10.07 6.32
C LEU A 52 1.41 -11.47 6.81
N ALA A 53 2.56 -11.98 6.37
CA ALA A 53 3.04 -13.29 6.77
C ALA A 53 3.45 -13.26 8.25
N PHE A 54 2.85 -14.14 9.06
CA PHE A 54 3.01 -14.14 10.51
C PHE A 54 4.47 -14.34 10.96
N ASP A 55 5.22 -15.18 10.25
CA ASP A 55 6.65 -15.43 10.47
C ASP A 55 7.55 -14.25 10.04
N GLN A 56 6.98 -13.24 9.41
CA GLN A 56 7.64 -12.01 8.96
C GLN A 56 7.12 -10.75 9.67
N ALA A 57 6.25 -10.90 10.67
CA ALA A 57 5.56 -9.79 11.34
C ALA A 57 6.51 -8.81 12.06
N ASP A 58 7.75 -9.23 12.35
CA ASP A 58 8.79 -8.38 12.97
C ASP A 58 9.62 -7.59 11.94
N LEU A 59 9.54 -7.93 10.64
CA LEU A 59 10.30 -7.24 9.60
C LEU A 59 9.70 -5.87 9.30
N ARG A 60 10.56 -4.89 9.03
CA ARG A 60 10.17 -3.51 8.67
C ARG A 60 11.03 -3.01 7.51
N PRO A 61 10.50 -2.09 6.67
CA PRO A 61 11.34 -1.36 5.73
C PRO A 61 12.42 -0.55 6.48
N PRO A 62 13.48 -0.10 5.79
CA PRO A 62 14.44 0.82 6.37
C PRO A 62 13.76 2.13 6.79
N LEU A 63 14.07 2.65 7.98
CA LEU A 63 13.47 3.89 8.47
C LEU A 63 14.04 5.12 7.74
N PRO A 64 13.25 6.21 7.59
CA PRO A 64 13.66 7.47 6.98
C PRO A 64 14.95 8.08 7.58
N ARG A 65 15.89 8.47 6.71
CA ARG A 65 17.17 9.11 7.01
C ARG A 65 17.21 10.44 6.29
N VAL A 66 16.92 11.53 6.98
CA VAL A 66 16.89 12.87 6.37
C VAL A 66 17.95 13.75 7.02
N PRO A 67 18.92 14.30 6.26
CA PRO A 67 19.90 15.22 6.82
C PRO A 67 19.21 16.51 7.30
N LYS A 68 19.89 17.26 8.16
CA LYS A 68 19.35 18.52 8.71
C LYS A 68 19.10 19.56 7.62
N VAL A 69 19.96 19.57 6.61
CA VAL A 69 19.87 20.40 5.41
C VAL A 69 19.85 19.44 4.23
N PHE A 70 18.91 19.64 3.31
CA PHE A 70 18.72 18.80 2.14
C PHE A 70 18.34 19.68 0.96
N ASP A 71 18.73 19.26 -0.24
CA ASP A 71 18.30 19.88 -1.48
C ASP A 71 17.20 19.06 -2.15
N ILE A 72 16.28 19.74 -2.84
CA ILE A 72 15.21 19.14 -3.64
C ILE A 72 15.42 19.48 -5.12
N PHE A 73 15.58 18.45 -5.96
CA PHE A 73 15.56 18.58 -7.40
C PHE A 73 14.13 18.36 -7.94
N VAL A 74 13.62 19.29 -8.72
CA VAL A 74 12.29 19.24 -9.35
C VAL A 74 12.41 19.12 -10.87
N ALA A 75 11.88 18.05 -11.41
CA ALA A 75 11.94 17.71 -12.82
C ALA A 75 10.61 18.01 -13.51
N ILE A 76 10.65 18.74 -14.62
CA ILE A 76 9.47 19.09 -15.42
C ILE A 76 9.69 18.68 -16.88
N SER A 77 8.75 17.93 -17.44
CA SER A 77 8.67 17.68 -18.89
C SER A 77 7.67 18.66 -19.49
N ASN A 78 8.16 19.81 -19.95
CA ASN A 78 7.32 20.83 -20.58
C ASN A 78 7.14 20.50 -22.07
N TYR A 79 5.90 20.47 -22.54
CA TYR A 79 5.57 20.34 -23.96
C TYR A 79 4.71 21.52 -24.41
N ARG A 80 5.36 22.53 -24.98
CA ARG A 80 4.72 23.74 -25.52
C ARG A 80 3.77 24.42 -24.53
N ASP A 81 4.06 24.33 -23.24
CA ASP A 81 3.23 24.84 -22.14
C ASP A 81 3.99 25.83 -21.23
N SER A 82 4.89 26.59 -21.86
CA SER A 82 5.91 27.40 -21.20
C SER A 82 5.37 28.45 -20.23
N VAL A 83 4.19 29.01 -20.49
CA VAL A 83 3.56 30.00 -19.58
C VAL A 83 3.19 29.35 -18.26
N ARG A 84 2.53 28.18 -18.30
CA ARG A 84 2.16 27.46 -17.09
C ARG A 84 3.38 26.82 -16.42
N CYS A 85 4.35 26.35 -17.20
CA CYS A 85 5.65 25.90 -16.68
C CYS A 85 6.37 27.00 -15.89
N GLY A 86 6.50 28.20 -16.47
CA GLY A 86 7.13 29.34 -15.79
C GLY A 86 6.37 29.75 -14.51
N TYR A 87 5.04 29.66 -14.53
CA TYR A 87 4.21 29.87 -13.35
C TYR A 87 4.44 28.80 -12.26
N ALA A 88 4.53 27.52 -12.63
CA ALA A 88 4.82 26.42 -11.70
C ALA A 88 6.16 26.66 -10.99
N VAL A 89 7.23 26.90 -11.76
CA VAL A 89 8.57 27.20 -11.24
C VAL A 89 8.56 28.44 -10.35
N TRP A 90 7.85 29.50 -10.76
CA TRP A 90 7.71 30.71 -9.96
C TRP A 90 7.02 30.44 -8.62
N THR A 91 5.88 29.73 -8.61
CA THR A 91 5.19 29.39 -7.36
C THR A 91 6.04 28.52 -6.45
N ALA A 92 6.87 27.64 -6.99
CA ALA A 92 7.78 26.83 -6.20
C ALA A 92 8.79 27.69 -5.43
N PHE A 93 9.50 28.60 -6.11
CA PHE A 93 10.46 29.48 -5.45
C PHE A 93 9.80 30.55 -4.56
N ALA A 94 8.67 31.11 -4.98
CA ALA A 94 8.00 32.16 -4.25
C ALA A 94 7.31 31.67 -2.96
N ARG A 95 7.07 30.35 -2.85
CA ARG A 95 6.32 29.74 -1.75
C ARG A 95 7.09 28.66 -1.00
N ALA A 96 8.35 28.39 -1.34
CA ALA A 96 9.22 27.53 -0.56
C ALA A 96 9.61 28.21 0.76
N ASP A 97 9.80 27.41 1.81
CA ASP A 97 10.39 27.80 3.09
C ASP A 97 11.91 28.04 2.91
N HIS A 98 12.55 27.20 2.09
CA HIS A 98 13.98 27.21 1.79
C HIS A 98 14.24 27.22 0.28
N PRO A 99 13.90 28.31 -0.45
CA PRO A 99 14.05 28.38 -1.90
C PRO A 99 15.50 28.22 -2.39
N GLU A 100 16.50 28.52 -1.56
CA GLU A 100 17.93 28.29 -1.81
C GLU A 100 18.32 26.82 -1.93
N HIS A 101 17.46 25.90 -1.46
CA HIS A 101 17.65 24.46 -1.50
C HIS A 101 16.79 23.76 -2.59
N VAL A 102 16.15 24.55 -3.45
CA VAL A 102 15.31 24.04 -4.55
C VAL A 102 16.02 24.23 -5.89
N PHE A 103 16.10 23.16 -6.67
CA PHE A 103 16.71 23.11 -7.99
C PHE A 103 15.73 22.56 -9.02
N PHE A 104 15.84 22.98 -10.27
CA PHE A 104 14.98 22.55 -11.36
C PHE A 104 15.78 21.94 -12.52
N GLY A 105 15.22 20.88 -13.12
CA GLY A 105 15.61 20.38 -14.43
C GLY A 105 14.40 20.33 -15.34
N ILE A 106 14.42 21.11 -16.42
CA ILE A 106 13.27 21.28 -17.30
C ILE A 106 13.63 20.78 -18.69
N VAL A 107 12.95 19.73 -19.13
CA VAL A 107 12.97 19.30 -20.53
C VAL A 107 11.98 20.19 -21.27
N ASP A 108 12.49 21.24 -21.91
CA ASP A 108 11.70 22.31 -22.51
C ASP A 108 11.48 22.05 -24.00
N GLN A 109 10.37 21.37 -24.34
CA GLN A 109 10.02 21.02 -25.70
C GLN A 109 9.20 22.14 -26.36
N THR A 110 9.81 22.90 -27.25
CA THR A 110 9.22 24.09 -27.90
C THR A 110 9.41 24.10 -29.42
N LEU A 111 8.59 24.86 -30.13
CA LEU A 111 8.75 25.21 -31.55
C LEU A 111 9.19 26.68 -31.71
N PRO A 112 9.71 27.06 -32.90
CA PRO A 112 9.88 28.48 -33.23
C PRO A 112 8.59 29.27 -33.04
N GLY A 113 8.64 30.31 -32.20
CA GLY A 113 7.49 31.16 -31.86
C GLY A 113 6.80 30.82 -30.54
N ASP A 114 7.04 29.63 -29.97
CA ASP A 114 6.62 29.35 -28.59
C ASP A 114 7.51 30.14 -27.62
N SER A 115 6.95 30.54 -26.48
CA SER A 115 7.78 31.04 -25.38
C SER A 115 8.54 29.89 -24.72
N LYS A 116 9.61 30.21 -23.99
CA LYS A 116 10.40 29.23 -23.22
C LYS A 116 10.02 29.29 -21.75
N CYS A 117 10.09 28.16 -21.05
CA CYS A 117 9.67 28.11 -19.65
C CYS A 117 10.50 29.06 -18.77
N LEU A 118 11.82 29.11 -18.97
CA LEU A 118 12.71 30.02 -18.23
C LEU A 118 12.36 31.50 -18.48
N ASP A 119 12.02 31.88 -19.71
CA ASP A 119 11.67 33.26 -20.03
C ASP A 119 10.37 33.68 -19.32
N GLU A 120 9.36 32.79 -19.29
CA GLU A 120 8.09 33.03 -18.58
C GLU A 120 8.28 33.09 -17.07
N TYR A 121 9.14 32.23 -16.51
CA TYR A 121 9.57 32.33 -15.12
C TYR A 121 10.22 33.69 -14.83
N CYS A 122 11.20 34.11 -15.64
CA CYS A 122 11.94 35.35 -15.42
C CYS A 122 11.03 36.59 -15.44
N LYS A 123 9.97 36.61 -16.26
CA LYS A 123 8.97 37.69 -16.24
C LYS A 123 8.32 37.82 -14.86
N LEU A 124 7.89 36.71 -14.26
CA LEU A 124 7.26 36.69 -12.93
C LEU A 124 8.28 36.98 -11.82
N ALA A 125 9.49 36.42 -11.93
CA ALA A 125 10.56 36.62 -10.97
C ALA A 125 11.00 38.09 -10.90
N ASN A 126 11.14 38.79 -12.05
CA ASN A 126 11.51 40.20 -12.09
C ASN A 126 10.46 41.13 -11.48
N VAL A 127 9.18 40.74 -11.52
CA VAL A 127 8.11 41.49 -10.85
C VAL A 127 8.14 41.24 -9.34
N THR A 128 8.41 40.00 -8.93
CA THR A 128 8.41 39.59 -7.51
C THR A 128 9.65 40.06 -6.76
N TRP A 129 10.81 40.02 -7.42
CA TRP A 129 12.13 40.38 -6.88
C TRP A 129 12.82 41.41 -7.79
N PRO A 130 12.37 42.67 -7.82
CA PRO A 130 12.83 43.67 -8.80
C PRO A 130 14.30 44.06 -8.68
N ASN A 131 14.94 43.78 -7.54
CA ASN A 131 16.35 44.09 -7.29
C ASN A 131 17.31 42.98 -7.74
N GLU A 132 16.78 41.83 -8.17
CA GLU A 132 17.57 40.66 -8.56
C GLU A 132 17.06 40.14 -9.92
N THR A 133 17.82 40.41 -10.99
CA THR A 133 17.43 40.01 -12.34
C THR A 133 17.30 38.50 -12.45
N CYS A 134 16.07 38.03 -12.72
CA CYS A 134 15.69 36.62 -12.77
C CYS A 134 16.31 35.81 -11.62
N LYS A 135 16.00 36.23 -10.39
CA LYS A 135 16.40 35.55 -9.15
C LYS A 135 16.21 34.03 -9.27
N TYR A 136 17.13 33.24 -8.73
CA TYR A 136 17.21 31.76 -8.81
C TYR A 136 17.34 31.15 -10.21
N SER A 137 17.54 31.91 -11.28
CA SER A 137 17.82 31.34 -12.61
C SER A 137 19.02 30.37 -12.63
N SER A 138 20.02 30.56 -11.78
CA SER A 138 21.16 29.64 -11.62
C SER A 138 20.77 28.26 -11.05
N HIS A 139 19.59 28.12 -10.46
CA HIS A 139 19.06 26.85 -9.94
C HIS A 139 18.24 26.10 -10.99
N ILE A 140 18.10 26.63 -12.21
CA ILE A 140 17.26 26.07 -13.27
C ILE A 140 18.15 25.58 -14.42
N LYS A 141 18.18 24.26 -14.62
CA LYS A 141 18.79 23.63 -15.81
C LYS A 141 17.73 23.41 -16.88
N ILE A 142 18.04 23.78 -18.12
CA ILE A 142 17.15 23.60 -19.27
C ILE A 142 17.78 22.59 -20.24
N ASP A 143 17.04 21.54 -20.56
CA ASP A 143 17.26 20.68 -21.71
C ASP A 143 16.30 21.09 -22.83
N ALA A 144 16.78 21.90 -23.76
CA ALA A 144 15.98 22.45 -24.84
C ALA A 144 15.81 21.41 -25.97
N VAL A 145 14.56 21.07 -26.27
CA VAL A 145 14.21 20.06 -27.26
C VAL A 145 13.27 20.67 -28.30
N ASN A 146 13.49 20.35 -29.58
CA ASN A 146 12.51 20.70 -30.60
C ASN A 146 11.25 19.86 -30.40
N ALA A 147 10.12 20.52 -30.11
CA ALA A 147 8.86 19.84 -29.84
C ALA A 147 8.42 18.91 -30.98
N SER A 148 8.83 19.15 -32.24
CA SER A 148 8.49 18.26 -33.36
C SER A 148 9.13 16.88 -33.27
N LEU A 149 10.11 16.68 -32.38
CA LEU A 149 10.77 15.41 -32.11
C LEU A 149 10.16 14.67 -30.92
N SER A 150 9.18 15.26 -30.24
CA SER A 150 8.55 14.64 -29.08
C SER A 150 7.79 13.39 -29.49
N LYS A 151 8.04 12.30 -28.74
CA LYS A 151 7.39 11.00 -28.87
C LYS A 151 6.68 10.57 -27.58
N GLY A 152 6.25 11.53 -26.76
CA GLY A 152 5.46 11.25 -25.56
C GLY A 152 6.20 11.44 -24.22
N PRO A 153 5.47 11.25 -23.11
CA PRO A 153 5.91 11.65 -21.77
C PRO A 153 7.10 10.83 -21.25
N ALA A 154 7.10 9.51 -21.41
CA ALA A 154 8.20 8.66 -20.92
C ALA A 154 9.55 9.04 -21.55
N VAL A 155 9.55 9.32 -22.86
CA VAL A 155 10.73 9.81 -23.59
C VAL A 155 11.23 11.13 -23.01
N ALA A 156 10.34 12.10 -22.79
CA ALA A 156 10.72 13.39 -22.19
C ALA A 156 11.24 13.23 -20.75
N ARG A 157 10.53 12.44 -19.92
CA ARG A 157 10.91 12.22 -18.51
C ARG A 157 12.25 11.49 -18.39
N SER A 158 12.57 10.55 -19.28
CA SER A 158 13.85 9.83 -19.27
C SER A 158 15.08 10.75 -19.36
N ARG A 159 14.94 11.90 -20.03
CA ARG A 159 16.01 12.89 -20.20
C ARG A 159 16.34 13.64 -18.91
N GLN A 160 15.40 13.71 -17.96
CA GLN A 160 15.54 14.44 -16.71
C GLN A 160 16.66 13.89 -15.83
N ARG A 161 16.93 12.58 -15.91
CA ARG A 161 17.97 11.90 -15.12
C ARG A 161 19.35 12.55 -15.28
N ALA A 162 19.68 13.05 -16.47
CA ALA A 162 20.97 13.68 -16.75
C ALA A 162 21.18 15.02 -16.01
N MET A 163 20.11 15.60 -15.45
CA MET A 163 20.16 16.87 -14.73
C MET A 163 20.21 16.71 -13.20
N ILE A 164 20.02 15.48 -12.69
CA ILE A 164 20.09 15.15 -11.26
C ILE A 164 21.57 15.12 -10.83
N ASP A 165 21.95 15.95 -9.85
CA ASP A 165 23.28 15.94 -9.24
C ASP A 165 23.24 15.17 -7.91
N ASP A 166 23.70 15.77 -6.82
CA ASP A 166 23.80 15.23 -5.47
C ASP A 166 22.63 15.63 -4.55
N GLN A 167 21.53 16.16 -5.11
CA GLN A 167 20.34 16.48 -4.33
C GLN A 167 19.80 15.26 -3.58
N GLU A 168 19.26 15.51 -2.38
CA GLU A 168 18.75 14.46 -1.49
C GLU A 168 17.42 13.90 -2.01
N PHE A 169 16.50 14.79 -2.37
CA PHE A 169 15.16 14.47 -2.83
C PHE A 169 14.95 14.87 -4.27
N CYS A 170 14.20 14.05 -5.00
CA CYS A 170 13.80 14.26 -6.37
C CYS A 170 12.28 14.27 -6.45
N MET A 171 11.75 15.24 -7.21
CA MET A 171 10.33 15.38 -7.50
C MET A 171 10.12 15.46 -9.02
N SER A 172 9.19 14.68 -9.58
CA SER A 172 8.71 14.84 -10.96
C SER A 172 7.29 15.40 -10.93
N ILE A 173 7.00 16.41 -11.76
CA ILE A 173 5.68 17.07 -11.82
C ILE A 173 5.26 17.34 -13.26
N ASP A 174 3.96 17.55 -13.45
CA ASP A 174 3.43 18.15 -14.67
C ASP A 174 3.68 19.66 -14.73
N ALA A 175 3.82 20.19 -15.95
CA ALA A 175 4.20 21.59 -16.20
C ALA A 175 3.17 22.62 -15.75
N HIS A 176 1.89 22.25 -15.64
CA HIS A 176 0.79 23.14 -15.26
C HIS A 176 0.28 22.82 -13.86
N THR A 177 1.20 22.92 -12.91
CA THR A 177 0.95 22.73 -11.49
C THR A 177 1.27 24.01 -10.71
N GLN A 178 0.85 24.07 -9.45
CA GLN A 178 1.27 25.12 -8.53
C GLN A 178 1.40 24.60 -7.10
N TYR A 179 2.22 25.32 -6.32
CA TYR A 179 2.59 24.95 -4.95
C TYR A 179 1.85 25.77 -3.90
N VAL A 180 1.66 25.20 -2.71
CA VAL A 180 1.27 25.92 -1.48
C VAL A 180 2.50 26.54 -0.80
N TYR A 181 2.27 27.39 0.20
CA TYR A 181 3.35 27.86 1.08
C TYR A 181 3.99 26.72 1.87
N ASN A 182 5.30 26.79 2.02
CA ASN A 182 6.18 25.87 2.73
C ASN A 182 6.15 24.43 2.18
N TRP A 183 5.85 24.28 0.88
CA TRP A 183 5.66 22.99 0.24
C TRP A 183 6.86 22.05 0.36
N ASP A 184 8.07 22.59 0.33
CA ASP A 184 9.36 21.92 0.38
C ASP A 184 9.61 21.27 1.74
N THR A 185 9.28 21.96 2.82
CA THR A 185 9.30 21.40 4.18
C THR A 185 8.16 20.38 4.36
N LEU A 186 6.93 20.73 3.94
CA LEU A 186 5.74 19.91 4.14
C LEU A 186 5.82 18.55 3.43
N ILE A 187 6.35 18.50 2.20
CA ILE A 187 6.44 17.23 1.45
C ILE A 187 7.44 16.26 2.07
N VAL A 188 8.54 16.77 2.63
CA VAL A 188 9.54 15.96 3.35
C VAL A 188 8.99 15.46 4.67
N GLU A 189 8.20 16.27 5.38
CA GLU A 189 7.47 15.80 6.56
C GLU A 189 6.51 14.66 6.21
N ASP A 190 5.78 14.76 5.09
CA ASP A 190 4.85 13.72 4.66
C ASP A 190 5.60 12.44 4.33
N TRP A 191 6.71 12.59 3.61
CA TRP A 191 7.55 11.48 3.25
C TRP A 191 8.12 10.76 4.49
N LYS A 192 8.50 11.48 5.55
CA LYS A 192 8.92 10.88 6.82
C LYS A 192 7.82 10.07 7.50
N LEU A 193 6.56 10.49 7.37
CA LEU A 193 5.39 9.77 7.93
C LEU A 193 5.09 8.45 7.22
N THR A 194 5.72 8.18 6.09
CA THR A 194 5.68 6.84 5.47
C THR A 194 6.45 5.81 6.28
N GLU A 195 7.35 6.23 7.18
CA GLU A 195 8.24 5.36 7.95
C GLU A 195 9.07 4.39 7.07
N ASN A 196 9.39 4.82 5.84
CA ASN A 196 10.11 4.01 4.86
C ASN A 196 11.10 4.86 4.03
N GLU A 197 12.40 4.59 4.13
CA GLU A 197 13.48 5.24 3.37
C GLU A 197 13.39 5.01 1.87
N MET A 198 12.70 3.94 1.47
CA MET A 198 12.46 3.56 0.08
C MET A 198 11.10 4.06 -0.43
N ALA A 199 10.44 4.98 0.29
CA ALA A 199 9.14 5.49 -0.10
C ALA A 199 9.18 6.41 -1.32
N VAL A 200 8.12 6.34 -2.12
CA VAL A 200 7.79 7.28 -3.20
C VAL A 200 6.39 7.79 -2.98
N LEU A 201 6.25 9.08 -2.66
CA LEU A 201 4.95 9.74 -2.67
C LEU A 201 4.55 9.99 -4.12
N SER A 202 3.39 9.51 -4.57
CA SER A 202 2.96 9.73 -5.95
C SER A 202 1.45 9.78 -6.06
N ASN A 203 0.90 10.66 -6.90
CA ASN A 203 -0.52 10.67 -7.23
C ASN A 203 -0.82 11.49 -8.50
N TYR A 204 -2.11 11.61 -8.81
CA TYR A 204 -2.64 12.74 -9.57
C TYR A 204 -3.03 13.84 -8.58
N PRO A 205 -2.38 15.02 -8.62
CA PRO A 205 -2.68 16.09 -7.67
C PRO A 205 -4.16 16.52 -7.67
N LEU A 206 -4.59 17.19 -6.60
CA LEU A 206 -5.92 17.81 -6.58
C LEU A 206 -5.99 18.99 -7.56
N SER A 207 -7.19 19.35 -8.01
CA SER A 207 -7.36 20.53 -8.87
C SER A 207 -7.14 21.83 -8.09
N TYR A 208 -6.84 22.93 -8.79
CA TYR A 208 -6.69 24.27 -8.19
C TYR A 208 -7.89 24.71 -7.33
N ALA A 209 -9.09 24.17 -7.59
CA ALA A 209 -10.28 24.45 -6.80
C ALA A 209 -10.22 23.95 -5.34
N HIS A 210 -9.27 23.05 -5.03
CA HIS A 210 -9.08 22.47 -3.70
C HIS A 210 -7.97 23.15 -2.89
N ILE A 211 -7.31 24.17 -3.45
CA ILE A 211 -6.28 24.93 -2.73
C ILE A 211 -6.94 25.66 -1.57
N GLY A 212 -6.34 25.57 -0.39
CA GLY A 212 -6.80 26.27 0.80
C GLY A 212 -6.67 27.80 0.66
N PRO A 213 -7.37 28.58 1.49
CA PRO A 213 -7.25 30.03 1.49
C PRO A 213 -5.79 30.46 1.65
N ASN A 214 -5.39 31.53 0.96
CA ASN A 214 -4.00 32.04 0.95
C ASN A 214 -2.95 31.01 0.52
N PHE A 215 -3.27 30.12 -0.43
CA PHE A 215 -2.36 29.09 -0.93
C PHE A 215 -1.84 28.16 0.18
N THR A 216 -2.74 27.72 1.05
CA THR A 216 -2.49 26.71 2.07
C THR A 216 -2.97 25.33 1.61
N VAL A 217 -2.63 24.28 2.36
CA VAL A 217 -3.09 22.91 2.11
C VAL A 217 -4.62 22.79 2.16
N PRO A 218 -5.24 21.76 1.54
CA PRO A 218 -6.68 21.64 1.47
C PRO A 218 -7.33 21.55 2.85
N THR A 219 -8.44 22.29 3.03
CA THR A 219 -9.31 22.17 4.20
C THR A 219 -10.37 21.07 4.02
N VAL A 220 -10.59 20.62 2.78
CA VAL A 220 -11.46 19.47 2.50
C VAL A 220 -10.83 18.19 3.08
N PRO A 221 -11.62 17.29 3.69
CA PRO A 221 -11.10 16.12 4.39
C PRO A 221 -10.66 15.00 3.42
N MET A 222 -10.10 15.32 2.25
CA MET A 222 -9.86 14.36 1.17
C MET A 222 -8.46 14.52 0.57
N SER A 223 -7.81 13.41 0.26
CA SER A 223 -6.60 13.35 -0.58
C SER A 223 -6.79 12.36 -1.73
N ARG A 224 -5.89 12.41 -2.72
CA ARG A 224 -5.94 11.57 -3.93
C ARG A 224 -5.21 10.26 -3.70
N HIS A 225 -5.76 9.16 -4.19
CA HIS A 225 -5.18 7.82 -4.08
C HIS A 225 -5.32 7.02 -5.38
N LEU A 226 -4.34 6.18 -5.69
CA LEU A 226 -4.30 5.38 -6.91
C LEU A 226 -4.36 3.88 -6.60
N CYS A 227 -5.57 3.34 -6.63
CA CYS A 227 -5.84 1.91 -6.43
C CYS A 227 -6.85 1.34 -7.44
N MET A 228 -7.30 2.15 -8.42
CA MET A 228 -8.31 1.74 -9.39
C MET A 228 -7.73 1.75 -10.81
N TYR A 229 -8.23 0.87 -11.66
CA TYR A 229 -7.95 0.86 -13.09
C TYR A 229 -9.22 0.53 -13.88
N GLY A 230 -9.23 0.91 -15.15
CA GLY A 230 -10.34 0.69 -16.07
C GLY A 230 -10.50 -0.77 -16.50
N ASN A 231 -11.61 -1.10 -17.15
CA ASN A 231 -11.89 -2.46 -17.61
C ASN A 231 -10.78 -3.03 -18.50
N ARG A 232 -10.35 -4.27 -18.22
CA ARG A 232 -9.28 -4.97 -18.95
C ARG A 232 -9.79 -6.30 -19.53
N PRO A 233 -10.46 -6.30 -20.70
CA PRO A 233 -11.10 -7.49 -21.24
C PRO A 233 -10.13 -8.56 -21.76
N LEU A 234 -8.89 -8.19 -22.13
CA LEU A 234 -7.91 -9.12 -22.68
C LEU A 234 -6.58 -9.10 -21.89
N PRO A 235 -5.85 -10.23 -21.79
CA PRO A 235 -4.58 -10.29 -21.06
C PRO A 235 -3.47 -9.38 -21.62
N ASN A 236 -3.57 -8.97 -22.89
CA ASN A 236 -2.61 -8.08 -23.54
C ASN A 236 -2.98 -6.59 -23.47
N ASP A 237 -4.14 -6.26 -22.89
CA ASP A 237 -4.52 -4.87 -22.61
C ASP A 237 -3.66 -4.32 -21.47
N ILE A 238 -3.42 -3.02 -21.47
CA ILE A 238 -2.59 -2.36 -20.45
C ILE A 238 -3.50 -1.70 -19.42
N PRO A 239 -3.22 -1.82 -18.10
CA PRO A 239 -3.99 -1.13 -17.08
C PRO A 239 -3.97 0.38 -17.29
N ILE A 240 -5.16 0.97 -17.37
CA ILE A 240 -5.36 2.43 -17.40
C ILE A 240 -5.83 2.84 -16.02
N LEU A 241 -5.01 3.59 -15.31
CA LEU A 241 -5.22 3.94 -13.91
C LEU A 241 -6.25 5.06 -13.75
N TRP A 242 -6.98 5.05 -12.64
CA TRP A 242 -7.92 6.09 -12.28
C TRP A 242 -7.71 6.54 -10.84
N PRO A 243 -7.85 7.85 -10.55
CA PRO A 243 -7.77 8.34 -9.19
C PRO A 243 -9.06 8.09 -8.43
N THR A 244 -8.93 7.83 -7.14
CA THR A 244 -10.00 7.92 -6.16
C THR A 244 -9.62 8.88 -5.04
N PHE A 245 -10.47 8.99 -4.03
CA PHE A 245 -10.26 9.85 -2.87
C PHE A 245 -10.27 9.06 -1.58
N ILE A 246 -9.27 9.30 -0.72
CA ILE A 246 -9.30 8.89 0.68
C ILE A 246 -9.85 10.03 1.50
N THR A 247 -10.92 9.78 2.25
CA THR A 247 -11.44 10.70 3.26
C THR A 247 -10.67 10.51 4.57
N ASN A 248 -10.41 11.58 5.31
CA ASN A 248 -9.67 11.59 6.58
C ASN A 248 -8.22 11.03 6.47
N SER A 249 -7.58 11.24 5.33
CA SER A 249 -6.19 10.81 5.07
C SER A 249 -5.17 11.69 5.81
N GLU A 250 -4.91 11.41 7.08
CA GLU A 250 -3.98 12.19 7.91
C GLU A 250 -2.51 11.73 7.81
N ARG A 251 -2.26 10.59 7.16
CA ARG A 251 -0.93 10.02 6.90
C ARG A 251 -0.82 9.52 5.46
N PRO A 252 0.39 9.41 4.89
CA PRO A 252 0.56 8.77 3.58
C PRO A 252 0.01 7.35 3.60
N GLN A 253 -0.71 7.00 2.54
CA GLN A 253 -1.34 5.69 2.40
C GLN A 253 -0.64 4.90 1.29
N MET A 254 -0.17 3.69 1.61
CA MET A 254 0.45 2.78 0.65
C MET A 254 -0.53 2.46 -0.49
N GLN A 255 -0.04 2.47 -1.71
CA GLN A 255 -0.80 2.22 -2.94
C GLN A 255 0.01 1.34 -3.90
N ALA A 256 -0.68 0.68 -4.83
CA ALA A 256 -0.03 -0.18 -5.81
C ALA A 256 0.48 0.56 -7.05
N PHE A 257 -0.13 1.70 -7.37
CA PHE A 257 0.08 2.38 -8.65
C PHE A 257 0.85 3.69 -8.50
N TRP A 258 1.48 4.12 -9.59
CA TRP A 258 2.22 5.38 -9.69
C TRP A 258 1.41 6.35 -10.55
N GLY A 259 1.46 7.64 -10.23
CA GLY A 259 0.83 8.70 -11.01
C GLY A 259 1.86 9.69 -11.54
N GLY A 260 1.77 10.03 -12.82
CA GLY A 260 2.70 10.93 -13.48
C GLY A 260 2.57 12.40 -13.09
N GLY A 261 1.45 12.78 -12.48
CA GLY A 261 1.19 14.17 -12.09
C GLY A 261 2.10 14.68 -10.98
N MET A 262 2.51 13.79 -10.06
CA MET A 262 3.47 14.07 -9.00
C MET A 262 4.14 12.77 -8.52
N SER A 263 5.46 12.82 -8.35
CA SER A 263 6.26 11.74 -7.76
C SER A 263 7.41 12.34 -6.95
N PHE A 264 7.48 12.09 -5.65
CA PHE A 264 8.48 12.63 -4.72
C PHE A 264 9.15 11.51 -3.91
N SER A 265 10.49 11.46 -3.93
CA SER A 265 11.26 10.43 -3.22
C SER A 265 12.72 10.85 -3.06
N LYS A 266 13.55 10.02 -2.42
CA LYS A 266 15.01 10.17 -2.49
C LYS A 266 15.49 10.11 -3.94
N CYS A 267 16.46 10.93 -4.32
CA CYS A 267 16.97 10.95 -5.70
C CYS A 267 17.61 9.61 -6.14
N HIS A 268 17.99 8.75 -5.21
CA HIS A 268 18.44 7.40 -5.56
C HIS A 268 17.34 6.56 -6.23
N ALA A 269 16.05 6.88 -6.06
CA ALA A 269 14.94 6.26 -6.79
C ALA A 269 15.05 6.49 -8.29
N GLU A 270 15.18 7.75 -8.72
CA GLU A 270 15.31 8.12 -10.13
C GLU A 270 16.62 7.62 -10.77
N LYS A 271 17.69 7.49 -9.97
CA LYS A 271 18.97 6.95 -10.44
C LYS A 271 18.97 5.43 -10.56
N ARG A 272 18.35 4.72 -9.61
CA ARG A 272 18.30 3.25 -9.56
C ARG A 272 17.17 2.67 -10.39
N ALA A 273 16.05 3.37 -10.54
CA ALA A 273 14.95 3.01 -11.42
C ALA A 273 14.81 4.13 -12.45
N PRO A 274 15.57 4.13 -13.56
CA PRO A 274 15.48 5.18 -14.57
C PRO A 274 14.23 5.00 -15.43
N ILE A 275 13.51 6.07 -15.78
CA ILE A 275 12.36 5.96 -16.70
C ILE A 275 12.82 5.46 -18.07
N ASP A 276 12.08 4.50 -18.63
CA ASP A 276 12.39 3.88 -19.92
C ASP A 276 12.09 4.81 -21.10
N GLY A 277 13.16 5.37 -21.68
CA GLY A 277 13.08 6.29 -22.82
C GLY A 277 12.70 5.64 -24.15
N HIS A 278 12.62 4.30 -24.22
CA HIS A 278 12.21 3.57 -25.43
C HIS A 278 10.69 3.40 -25.53
N LEU A 279 9.91 3.85 -24.53
CA LEU A 279 8.45 3.83 -24.55
C LEU A 279 7.88 4.95 -25.45
N THR A 280 8.24 4.93 -26.73
CA THR A 280 7.79 5.93 -27.71
C THR A 280 6.29 5.78 -27.99
N TRP A 281 5.60 6.92 -28.04
CA TRP A 281 4.16 7.07 -28.25
C TRP A 281 3.25 6.42 -27.19
N VAL A 282 3.85 5.89 -26.12
CA VAL A 282 3.13 5.36 -24.95
C VAL A 282 2.73 6.53 -24.06
N PHE A 283 1.42 6.73 -23.93
CA PHE A 283 0.83 7.66 -22.96
C PHE A 283 0.11 6.87 -21.87
N MET A 284 -0.82 6.00 -22.27
CA MET A 284 -1.47 5.08 -21.36
C MET A 284 -0.55 3.89 -21.07
N GLY A 285 -0.36 3.58 -19.79
CA GLY A 285 0.42 2.43 -19.35
C GLY A 285 1.84 2.74 -18.87
N GLU A 286 2.44 3.87 -19.27
CA GLU A 286 3.76 4.31 -18.78
C GLU A 286 3.80 4.35 -17.25
N GLU A 287 2.67 4.69 -16.64
CA GLU A 287 2.51 4.78 -15.20
C GLU A 287 2.51 3.42 -14.49
N TYR A 288 1.87 2.41 -15.09
CA TYR A 288 1.83 1.07 -14.52
C TYR A 288 3.20 0.37 -14.62
N ILE A 289 3.89 0.52 -15.75
CA ILE A 289 5.26 0.00 -15.89
C ILE A 289 6.23 0.76 -14.97
N ARG A 290 6.06 2.07 -14.77
CA ARG A 290 6.84 2.85 -13.80
C ARG A 290 6.64 2.36 -12.37
N ALA A 291 5.40 2.07 -11.99
CA ALA A 291 5.09 1.50 -10.68
C ALA A 291 5.77 0.14 -10.47
N MET A 292 5.68 -0.76 -11.46
CA MET A 292 6.38 -2.05 -11.44
C MET A 292 7.89 -1.88 -11.28
N GLN A 293 8.47 -0.98 -12.07
CA GLN A 293 9.90 -0.73 -12.08
C GLN A 293 10.43 -0.24 -10.72
N LEU A 294 9.73 0.72 -10.11
CA LEU A 294 10.07 1.19 -8.76
C LEU A 294 9.90 0.07 -7.74
N TRP A 295 8.76 -0.61 -7.76
CA TRP A 295 8.41 -1.59 -6.74
C TRP A 295 9.34 -2.81 -6.71
N THR A 296 9.66 -3.34 -7.89
CA THR A 296 10.58 -4.47 -8.04
C THR A 296 12.02 -4.11 -7.67
N ARG A 297 12.40 -2.83 -7.68
CA ARG A 297 13.71 -2.31 -7.21
C ARG A 297 13.73 -1.90 -5.73
N GLY A 298 12.64 -2.21 -5.02
CA GLY A 298 12.53 -2.14 -3.56
C GLY A 298 11.89 -0.88 -3.02
N TYR A 299 11.35 -0.03 -3.90
CA TYR A 299 10.60 1.16 -3.51
C TYR A 299 9.14 0.81 -3.22
N ASP A 300 8.49 1.60 -2.37
CA ASP A 300 7.06 1.43 -2.05
C ASP A 300 6.33 2.74 -2.34
N LEU A 301 5.15 2.66 -2.96
CA LEU A 301 4.40 3.82 -3.43
C LEU A 301 3.36 4.21 -2.40
N TYR A 302 3.19 5.52 -2.19
CA TYR A 302 2.20 6.06 -1.25
C TYR A 302 1.50 7.26 -1.87
N SER A 303 0.20 7.39 -1.64
CA SER A 303 -0.48 8.66 -1.85
C SER A 303 -0.15 9.64 -0.72
N PRO A 304 0.12 10.93 -1.01
CA PRO A 304 0.27 11.98 0.00
C PRO A 304 -0.91 12.10 0.95
N SER A 305 -0.63 12.51 2.19
CA SER A 305 -1.66 12.85 3.17
C SER A 305 -2.37 14.15 2.82
N ARG A 306 -3.59 14.34 3.30
CA ARG A 306 -4.34 15.58 3.16
C ARG A 306 -3.61 16.79 3.79
N PRO A 307 -3.09 16.73 5.04
CA PRO A 307 -2.37 17.85 5.65
C PRO A 307 -1.12 18.31 4.89
N ARG A 308 -0.59 17.48 3.98
CA ARG A 308 0.65 17.73 3.23
C ARG A 308 0.46 17.50 1.73
N SER A 309 -0.75 17.72 1.25
CA SER A 309 -1.04 17.82 -0.19
C SER A 309 -0.54 19.17 -0.71
N VAL A 310 0.72 19.21 -1.15
CA VAL A 310 1.42 20.47 -1.43
C VAL A 310 1.33 20.97 -2.88
N LEU A 311 0.97 20.08 -3.81
CA LEU A 311 0.94 20.35 -5.23
C LEU A 311 -0.50 20.22 -5.75
N PHE A 312 -0.86 21.09 -6.68
CA PHE A 312 -2.16 21.09 -7.33
C PHE A 312 -1.98 21.19 -8.83
N HIS A 313 -2.94 20.64 -9.58
CA HIS A 313 -2.87 20.52 -11.02
C HIS A 313 -3.97 21.35 -11.68
N ASN A 314 -3.63 22.01 -12.79
CA ASN A 314 -4.61 22.69 -13.61
C ASN A 314 -5.31 21.72 -14.58
N TYR A 315 -6.50 21.26 -14.22
CA TYR A 315 -7.30 20.37 -15.07
C TYR A 315 -8.12 21.10 -16.14
N THR A 316 -8.20 22.44 -16.14
CA THR A 316 -9.02 23.17 -17.12
C THR A 316 -8.51 22.92 -18.53
N ASP A 317 -9.42 22.74 -19.48
CA ASP A 317 -9.11 22.77 -20.91
C ASP A 317 -9.62 24.09 -21.50
N ASP A 318 -8.68 24.98 -21.79
CA ASP A 318 -8.91 26.28 -22.40
C ASP A 318 -8.75 26.24 -23.93
N GLY A 319 -8.58 25.05 -24.51
CA GLY A 319 -8.31 24.85 -25.94
C GLY A 319 -6.88 25.20 -26.36
N ALA A 320 -6.01 25.65 -25.43
CA ALA A 320 -4.62 25.95 -25.71
C ALA A 320 -3.70 24.71 -25.57
N LYS A 321 -4.21 23.61 -25.00
CA LYS A 321 -3.46 22.35 -24.84
C LYS A 321 -2.96 21.83 -26.18
N LYS A 322 -1.67 21.57 -26.28
CA LYS A 322 -1.01 20.98 -27.45
C LYS A 322 -0.78 19.50 -27.22
N SER A 323 -0.96 18.70 -28.26
CA SER A 323 -0.74 17.26 -28.20
C SER A 323 0.53 16.88 -28.94
N PHE A 324 1.35 16.00 -28.34
CA PHE A 324 2.52 15.44 -29.04
C PHE A 324 2.11 14.49 -30.17
N TYR A 325 0.88 13.97 -30.15
CA TYR A 325 0.32 13.20 -31.27
C TYR A 325 0.21 14.01 -32.57
N GLU A 326 0.25 15.35 -32.50
CA GLU A 326 0.32 16.23 -33.67
C GLU A 326 1.64 16.04 -34.47
N ASN A 327 2.69 15.50 -33.84
CA ASN A 327 3.99 15.26 -34.49
C ASN A 327 3.99 14.03 -35.42
N ALA A 328 2.94 13.20 -35.38
CA ALA A 328 2.81 11.98 -36.17
C ALA A 328 2.50 12.28 -37.65
N LYS A 329 3.49 12.84 -38.37
CA LYS A 329 3.40 13.21 -39.79
C LYS A 329 3.35 11.98 -40.71
N ASP A 330 4.15 10.96 -40.40
CA ASP A 330 4.10 9.65 -41.04
C ASP A 330 3.34 8.68 -40.13
N LYS A 331 2.09 8.39 -40.50
CA LYS A 331 1.19 7.53 -39.72
C LYS A 331 1.59 6.06 -39.76
N THR A 332 2.27 5.61 -40.81
CA THR A 332 2.75 4.21 -40.87
C THR A 332 3.91 4.02 -39.90
N LYS A 333 4.84 4.98 -39.90
CA LYS A 333 5.97 4.98 -38.97
C LYS A 333 5.50 5.13 -37.52
N GLU A 334 4.60 6.08 -37.24
CA GLU A 334 4.08 6.26 -35.87
C GLU A 334 3.36 5.01 -35.38
N TYR A 335 2.49 4.39 -36.20
CA TYR A 335 1.83 3.14 -35.82
C TYR A 335 2.84 2.02 -35.46
N HIS A 336 3.90 1.86 -36.26
CA HIS A 336 4.95 0.86 -35.97
C HIS A 336 5.72 1.19 -34.68
N GLU A 337 6.12 2.45 -34.47
CA GLU A 337 6.79 2.88 -33.23
C GLU A 337 5.88 2.73 -31.99
N THR A 338 4.59 3.04 -32.11
CA THR A 338 3.59 2.83 -31.06
C THR A 338 3.45 1.35 -30.72
N LEU A 339 3.38 0.47 -31.72
CA LEU A 339 3.34 -0.97 -31.52
C LEU A 339 4.59 -1.47 -30.77
N LEU A 340 5.78 -1.03 -31.18
CA LEU A 340 7.04 -1.38 -30.50
C LEU A 340 7.03 -0.92 -29.05
N GLY A 341 6.62 0.32 -28.77
CA GLY A 341 6.55 0.87 -27.41
C GLY A 341 5.62 0.07 -26.50
N TYR A 342 4.42 -0.27 -26.97
CA TYR A 342 3.49 -1.09 -26.19
C TYR A 342 3.94 -2.56 -26.07
N ASN A 343 4.54 -3.14 -27.12
CA ASN A 343 5.06 -4.50 -27.06
C ASN A 343 6.26 -4.62 -26.11
N ARG A 344 7.10 -3.59 -26.03
CA ARG A 344 8.16 -3.48 -25.02
C ARG A 344 7.60 -3.48 -23.60
N LEU A 345 6.57 -2.67 -23.35
CA LEU A 345 5.87 -2.64 -22.07
C LEU A 345 5.27 -4.01 -21.71
N ARG A 346 4.62 -4.69 -22.68
CA ARG A 346 4.08 -6.05 -22.49
C ARG A 346 5.18 -7.06 -22.21
N ALA A 347 6.31 -7.00 -22.91
CA ALA A 347 7.44 -7.88 -22.69
C ALA A 347 8.00 -7.72 -21.26
N ALA A 348 8.15 -6.47 -20.78
CA ALA A 348 8.62 -6.19 -19.43
C ALA A 348 7.62 -6.66 -18.34
N LEU A 349 6.31 -6.55 -18.59
CA LEU A 349 5.25 -7.03 -17.68
C LEU A 349 4.93 -8.52 -17.85
N LYS A 350 5.57 -9.23 -18.79
CA LYS A 350 5.23 -10.59 -19.21
C LYS A 350 3.74 -10.76 -19.57
N PHE A 351 3.16 -9.75 -20.22
CA PHE A 351 1.83 -9.83 -20.81
C PHE A 351 1.92 -10.47 -22.20
N PRO A 352 0.87 -11.16 -22.70
CA PRO A 352 0.85 -11.66 -24.06
C PRO A 352 0.99 -10.51 -25.07
N PHE A 353 1.77 -10.73 -26.12
CA PHE A 353 1.90 -9.80 -27.23
C PHE A 353 2.17 -10.56 -28.54
N SER A 354 2.03 -9.87 -29.67
CA SER A 354 2.36 -10.38 -30.99
C SER A 354 3.16 -9.35 -31.77
N GLY A 355 4.10 -9.79 -32.60
CA GLY A 355 4.94 -8.93 -33.42
C GLY A 355 6.27 -8.59 -32.76
N GLU A 356 6.91 -7.54 -33.28
CA GLU A 356 8.26 -7.13 -32.89
C GLU A 356 8.29 -6.48 -31.51
N VAL A 357 9.43 -6.61 -30.84
CA VAL A 357 9.76 -5.97 -29.56
C VAL A 357 11.17 -5.40 -29.68
N ASP A 358 11.34 -4.15 -29.26
CA ASP A 358 12.66 -3.59 -29.02
C ASP A 358 13.14 -3.98 -27.61
N PHE A 359 14.23 -4.77 -27.55
CA PHE A 359 14.84 -5.21 -26.30
C PHE A 359 16.06 -4.36 -25.87
N GLU A 360 16.38 -3.29 -26.60
CA GLU A 360 17.51 -2.41 -26.30
C GLU A 360 17.47 -1.95 -24.84
N ASP A 361 18.57 -2.14 -24.12
CA ASP A 361 18.74 -1.75 -22.71
C ASP A 361 17.66 -2.25 -21.72
N MET A 362 16.86 -3.27 -22.04
CA MET A 362 15.81 -3.80 -21.14
C MET A 362 16.34 -4.16 -19.75
N GLU A 363 17.56 -4.70 -19.64
CA GLU A 363 18.18 -5.02 -18.35
C GLU A 363 18.47 -3.75 -17.52
N THR A 364 18.82 -2.63 -18.17
CA THR A 364 19.02 -1.34 -17.49
C THR A 364 17.74 -0.87 -16.81
N TYR A 365 16.60 -1.05 -17.45
CA TYR A 365 15.30 -0.55 -16.98
C TYR A 365 14.57 -1.55 -16.08
N TYR A 366 14.58 -2.84 -16.39
CA TYR A 366 13.75 -3.87 -15.74
C TYR A 366 14.54 -5.00 -15.08
N GLY A 367 15.87 -4.95 -15.15
CA GLY A 367 16.78 -5.93 -14.58
C GLY A 367 17.02 -5.80 -13.08
N SER A 368 17.71 -6.80 -12.54
CA SER A 368 18.18 -6.88 -11.14
C SER A 368 17.14 -6.58 -10.04
N PRO A 369 15.92 -7.16 -10.09
CA PRO A 369 14.89 -6.90 -9.09
C PRO A 369 15.28 -7.42 -7.70
N VAL A 370 14.87 -6.70 -6.65
CA VAL A 370 14.90 -7.17 -5.24
C VAL A 370 13.58 -7.81 -4.81
N ARG A 371 12.51 -7.59 -5.56
CA ARG A 371 11.23 -8.31 -5.48
C ARG A 371 10.79 -8.71 -6.88
N THR A 372 10.25 -9.91 -7.04
CA THR A 372 9.94 -10.43 -8.38
C THR A 372 8.76 -9.70 -9.04
N LEU A 373 8.68 -9.76 -10.37
CA LEU A 373 7.50 -9.29 -11.11
C LEU A 373 6.22 -9.99 -10.64
N GLU A 374 6.26 -11.29 -10.36
CA GLU A 374 5.11 -12.05 -9.86
C GLU A 374 4.61 -11.49 -8.53
N MET A 375 5.51 -11.12 -7.62
CA MET A 375 5.13 -10.47 -6.37
C MET A 375 4.47 -9.11 -6.62
N TYR A 376 4.94 -8.33 -7.60
CA TYR A 376 4.30 -7.06 -7.95
C TYR A 376 2.91 -7.27 -8.57
N LEU A 377 2.75 -8.22 -9.51
CA LEU A 377 1.46 -8.56 -10.10
C LEU A 377 0.43 -8.99 -9.04
N ASN A 378 0.87 -9.75 -8.04
CA ASN A 378 0.03 -10.11 -6.89
C ASN A 378 -0.28 -8.89 -5.99
N PHE A 379 0.73 -8.07 -5.68
CA PHE A 379 0.59 -6.85 -4.87
C PHE A 379 -0.35 -5.83 -5.51
N SER A 380 -0.30 -5.68 -6.83
CA SER A 380 -1.14 -4.78 -7.60
C SER A 380 -2.48 -5.39 -8.02
N LYS A 381 -2.68 -6.70 -7.75
CA LYS A 381 -3.87 -7.48 -8.14
C LYS A 381 -4.14 -7.44 -9.64
N ILE A 382 -3.08 -7.60 -10.44
CA ILE A 382 -3.13 -7.60 -11.90
C ILE A 382 -2.57 -8.91 -12.44
N SER A 383 -3.39 -9.65 -13.18
CA SER A 383 -3.03 -10.91 -13.82
C SER A 383 -2.52 -10.72 -15.25
N ASN A 384 -1.37 -11.31 -15.55
CA ASN A 384 -0.84 -11.32 -16.92
C ASN A 384 -1.47 -12.40 -17.82
N THR A 385 -2.36 -13.25 -17.29
CA THR A 385 -2.95 -14.38 -18.05
C THR A 385 -4.47 -14.39 -18.07
N ASP A 386 -5.11 -13.95 -16.99
CA ASP A 386 -6.57 -13.96 -16.85
C ASP A 386 -7.06 -12.70 -16.13
N PRO A 387 -7.21 -11.58 -16.85
CA PRO A 387 -7.65 -10.33 -16.26
C PRO A 387 -9.12 -10.37 -15.81
N LYS A 388 -9.95 -11.22 -16.42
CA LYS A 388 -11.39 -11.22 -16.17
C LYS A 388 -11.74 -11.83 -14.82
N THR A 389 -10.96 -12.80 -14.36
CA THR A 389 -11.27 -13.55 -13.12
C THR A 389 -10.31 -13.25 -11.98
N LEU A 390 -9.08 -12.81 -12.28
CA LEU A 390 -8.02 -12.65 -11.28
C LEU A 390 -7.62 -11.21 -11.00
N ASP A 391 -8.03 -10.25 -11.84
CA ASP A 391 -7.77 -8.86 -11.49
C ASP A 391 -8.74 -8.34 -10.44
N ASP A 392 -8.24 -7.47 -9.58
CA ASP A 392 -9.07 -6.73 -8.63
C ASP A 392 -8.44 -5.36 -8.32
N TRP A 393 -9.21 -4.41 -7.79
CA TRP A 393 -8.68 -3.12 -7.36
C TRP A 393 -7.89 -3.28 -6.04
N PRO A 394 -6.59 -2.95 -5.97
CA PRO A 394 -5.78 -3.00 -4.74
C PRO A 394 -6.10 -1.82 -3.80
N CYS A 395 -7.37 -1.59 -3.52
CA CYS A 395 -7.90 -0.50 -2.69
C CYS A 395 -8.08 -0.88 -1.21
N ASP A 396 -7.86 -2.15 -0.87
CA ASP A 396 -7.74 -2.63 0.51
C ASP A 396 -6.44 -2.14 1.16
N GLN A 397 -6.33 -2.33 2.48
CA GLN A 397 -5.12 -1.95 3.20
C GLN A 397 -3.94 -2.79 2.70
N LEU A 398 -3.02 -2.14 1.98
CA LEU A 398 -1.79 -2.78 1.51
C LEU A 398 -0.74 -2.85 2.63
N HIS A 399 0.15 -3.83 2.49
CA HIS A 399 1.19 -4.12 3.46
C HIS A 399 2.55 -4.26 2.77
N TRP A 400 3.59 -3.79 3.45
CA TRP A 400 4.96 -3.90 2.98
C TRP A 400 5.35 -5.36 2.75
N VAL A 401 5.92 -5.61 1.57
CA VAL A 401 6.39 -6.93 1.18
C VAL A 401 7.92 -6.98 1.36
N PRO A 402 8.45 -7.89 2.19
CA PRO A 402 9.90 -8.04 2.35
C PRO A 402 10.63 -8.33 1.03
N TYR A 403 11.89 -7.90 0.94
CA TYR A 403 12.72 -8.11 -0.24
C TYR A 403 13.12 -9.58 -0.36
N SER A 404 13.06 -10.13 -1.58
CA SER A 404 13.58 -11.46 -1.90
C SER A 404 15.11 -11.46 -1.99
N VAL A 405 15.70 -10.33 -2.37
CA VAL A 405 17.15 -10.10 -2.47
C VAL A 405 17.51 -8.84 -1.67
N PRO A 406 17.50 -8.90 -0.32
CA PRO A 406 17.70 -7.73 0.52
C PRO A 406 19.10 -7.13 0.41
N GLU A 407 20.10 -7.89 -0.03
CA GLU A 407 21.52 -7.50 -0.05
C GLU A 407 21.75 -6.20 -0.84
N GLN A 408 20.99 -5.98 -1.92
CA GLN A 408 21.09 -4.76 -2.71
C GLN A 408 20.62 -3.52 -1.91
N ILE A 409 19.57 -3.67 -1.09
CA ILE A 409 19.06 -2.58 -0.24
C ILE A 409 19.97 -2.39 0.97
N GLU A 410 20.48 -3.47 1.56
CA GLU A 410 21.45 -3.41 2.66
C GLU A 410 22.77 -2.74 2.25
N ALA A 411 23.21 -2.92 1.00
CA ALA A 411 24.36 -2.23 0.43
C ALA A 411 24.09 -0.74 0.21
N LEU A 412 22.88 -0.38 -0.23
CA LEU A 412 22.45 1.00 -0.40
C LEU A 412 22.33 1.74 0.95
N LEU A 413 21.87 1.04 1.99
CA LEU A 413 21.55 1.60 3.30
C LEU A 413 22.36 0.92 4.41
N PRO A 414 23.68 1.22 4.52
CA PRO A 414 24.54 0.67 5.56
C PRO A 414 23.91 0.79 6.95
N GLY A 415 24.06 -0.25 7.76
CA GLY A 415 23.51 -0.34 9.12
C GLY A 415 22.07 -0.84 9.21
N TRP A 416 21.33 -0.91 8.08
CA TRP A 416 20.06 -1.62 8.05
C TRP A 416 20.24 -3.04 7.53
N LYS A 417 19.53 -3.99 8.13
CA LYS A 417 19.46 -5.41 7.73
C LYS A 417 18.00 -5.83 7.73
N GLN A 418 17.58 -6.57 6.70
CA GLN A 418 16.22 -7.13 6.71
C GLN A 418 16.11 -8.19 7.80
N TYR A 419 17.06 -9.11 7.83
CA TYR A 419 17.12 -10.17 8.84
C TYR A 419 18.20 -9.83 9.86
N ASP A 420 17.78 -9.63 11.12
CA ASP A 420 18.75 -9.45 12.19
C ASP A 420 19.51 -10.77 12.43
N THR A 421 20.82 -10.74 12.20
CA THR A 421 21.70 -11.89 12.46
C THR A 421 21.91 -12.14 13.95
N SER A 422 21.50 -11.21 14.82
CA SER A 422 21.69 -11.29 16.28
C SER A 422 20.71 -12.23 17.00
N SER A 423 19.63 -12.67 16.35
CA SER A 423 18.62 -13.57 16.93
C SER A 423 18.84 -15.06 16.64
N ARG A 424 19.83 -15.42 15.82
CA ARG A 424 20.27 -16.82 15.69
C ARG A 424 21.38 -17.12 16.69
N ALA A 425 21.00 -17.69 17.83
CA ALA A 425 21.96 -18.29 18.76
C ALA A 425 22.92 -19.25 17.98
N PRO A 426 24.23 -19.28 18.30
CA PRO A 426 25.17 -20.13 17.59
C PRO A 426 24.80 -21.58 17.82
N GLY A 427 24.49 -22.30 16.73
CA GLY A 427 24.32 -23.74 16.76
C GLY A 427 25.56 -24.39 17.38
N ARG A 428 25.36 -25.17 18.44
CA ARG A 428 26.41 -26.02 19.01
C ARG A 428 27.00 -26.87 17.90
N HIS A 429 28.32 -26.77 17.73
CA HIS A 429 29.12 -27.75 17.03
C HIS A 429 28.77 -29.16 17.51
N ASN A 430 28.40 -30.03 16.59
CA ASN A 430 28.71 -31.45 16.72
C ASN A 430 29.13 -32.00 15.36
N SER A 431 30.36 -32.49 15.35
CA SER A 431 31.04 -33.15 14.25
C SER A 431 30.44 -34.53 13.98
N GLY A 432 30.17 -34.81 12.70
CA GLY A 432 30.21 -36.15 12.09
C GLY A 432 29.12 -37.15 12.50
N GLY A 433 28.14 -37.37 11.64
CA GLY A 433 27.23 -38.52 11.74
C GLY A 433 26.14 -38.55 10.66
N SER A 434 26.18 -39.60 9.85
CA SER A 434 25.27 -40.03 8.78
C SER A 434 23.78 -39.65 8.86
N ILE A 435 23.22 -39.38 7.68
CA ILE A 435 21.80 -39.15 7.36
C ILE A 435 20.90 -40.30 7.85
N ARG A 436 19.97 -39.99 8.75
CA ARG A 436 18.66 -40.65 8.90
C ARG A 436 17.61 -39.59 9.25
N GLY A 437 16.46 -39.66 8.60
CA GLY A 437 15.38 -38.67 8.72
C GLY A 437 14.71 -38.70 10.09
N ASP A 438 14.38 -37.50 10.58
CA ASP A 438 13.56 -37.28 11.78
C ASP A 438 12.22 -36.66 11.36
N GLU A 439 11.16 -37.47 11.40
CA GLU A 439 9.75 -37.03 11.39
C GLU A 439 9.31 -36.43 12.74
N ASP A 440 10.14 -36.49 13.78
CA ASP A 440 9.74 -36.13 15.16
C ASP A 440 9.82 -34.63 15.48
N GLY A 441 10.52 -33.82 14.66
CA GLY A 441 10.67 -32.37 14.88
C GLY A 441 9.41 -31.55 14.53
N VAL A 442 8.55 -32.06 13.65
CA VAL A 442 7.34 -31.35 13.18
C VAL A 442 6.13 -31.61 14.10
N VAL A 443 6.14 -32.75 14.80
CA VAL A 443 5.05 -33.16 15.71
C VAL A 443 5.06 -32.34 17.03
N ALA A 444 6.24 -31.96 17.52
CA ALA A 444 6.38 -31.19 18.76
C ALA A 444 5.87 -29.73 18.64
N VAL A 445 5.98 -29.12 17.46
CA VAL A 445 5.56 -27.72 17.23
C VAL A 445 4.03 -27.60 17.15
N ASN A 446 3.34 -28.61 16.61
CA ASN A 446 1.87 -28.61 16.48
C ASN A 446 1.13 -28.86 17.81
N SER A 447 1.67 -29.70 18.70
CA SER A 447 1.03 -29.93 20.02
C SER A 447 1.09 -28.69 20.91
N THR A 448 2.16 -27.90 20.80
CA THR A 448 2.37 -26.67 21.57
C THR A 448 1.43 -25.54 21.11
N ALA A 449 1.22 -25.39 19.79
CA ALA A 449 0.30 -24.39 19.24
C ALA A 449 -1.17 -24.69 19.60
N ILE A 450 -1.56 -25.97 19.57
CA ILE A 450 -2.90 -26.41 19.97
C ILE A 450 -3.11 -26.23 21.47
N GLN A 451 -2.13 -26.54 22.31
CA GLN A 451 -2.22 -26.32 23.75
C GLN A 451 -2.33 -24.83 24.10
N LEU A 452 -1.57 -23.97 23.41
CA LEU A 452 -1.65 -22.53 23.56
C LEU A 452 -3.03 -21.97 23.14
N LEU A 453 -3.66 -22.60 22.14
CA LEU A 453 -5.01 -22.25 21.69
C LEU A 453 -6.07 -22.67 22.73
N VAL A 454 -5.95 -23.88 23.27
CA VAL A 454 -6.80 -24.41 24.35
C VAL A 454 -6.68 -23.55 25.60
N ASP A 455 -5.47 -23.13 25.97
CA ASP A 455 -5.22 -22.28 27.12
C ASP A 455 -5.79 -20.86 26.90
N LYS A 456 -5.73 -20.32 25.67
CA LYS A 456 -6.40 -19.06 25.30
C LYS A 456 -7.93 -19.17 25.28
N LEU A 457 -8.49 -20.29 24.82
CA LEU A 457 -9.93 -20.54 24.84
C LEU A 457 -10.45 -20.66 26.28
N ASN A 458 -9.69 -21.30 27.17
CA ASN A 458 -10.02 -21.40 28.60
C ASN A 458 -10.00 -20.03 29.32
N GLN A 459 -9.27 -19.04 28.80
CA GLN A 459 -9.22 -17.68 29.36
C GLN A 459 -10.40 -16.78 28.93
N VAL A 460 -11.18 -17.17 27.91
CA VAL A 460 -12.10 -16.24 27.20
C VAL A 460 -13.60 -16.55 27.44
N LEU A 461 -13.94 -17.59 28.21
CA LEU A 461 -15.33 -18.01 28.44
C LEU A 461 -16.02 -17.20 29.54
N ALA A 462 -16.79 -16.18 29.17
CA ALA A 462 -17.70 -15.46 30.08
C ALA A 462 -18.99 -14.91 29.41
N SER A 463 -19.57 -15.62 28.41
CA SER A 463 -20.97 -15.38 28.01
C SER A 463 -21.64 -16.60 27.35
N GLU A 464 -22.86 -16.92 27.81
CA GLU A 464 -23.64 -18.10 27.39
C GLU A 464 -24.02 -18.12 25.89
N SER A 465 -24.25 -16.95 25.27
CA SER A 465 -24.68 -16.89 23.86
C SER A 465 -23.57 -17.21 22.86
N MET A 466 -22.31 -16.87 23.20
CA MET A 466 -21.13 -17.19 22.40
C MET A 466 -20.75 -18.67 22.54
N LEU A 467 -21.02 -19.27 23.71
CA LEU A 467 -20.76 -20.67 23.99
C LEU A 467 -21.55 -21.60 23.05
N ALA A 468 -22.82 -21.28 22.78
CA ALA A 468 -23.68 -22.09 21.91
C ALA A 468 -23.23 -22.04 20.44
N GLN A 469 -22.77 -20.89 19.96
CA GLN A 469 -22.26 -20.70 18.61
C GLN A 469 -20.95 -21.47 18.40
N VAL A 470 -20.01 -21.32 19.33
CA VAL A 470 -18.71 -22.02 19.31
C VAL A 470 -18.89 -23.53 19.39
N LYS A 471 -19.82 -24.02 20.23
CA LYS A 471 -20.16 -25.45 20.29
C LYS A 471 -20.63 -25.99 18.94
N LYS A 472 -21.51 -25.25 18.26
CA LYS A 472 -22.06 -25.68 16.96
C LYS A 472 -20.97 -25.78 15.90
N GLU A 473 -20.07 -24.80 15.83
CA GLU A 473 -19.01 -24.75 14.83
C GLU A 473 -17.91 -25.79 15.10
N ILE A 474 -17.60 -26.10 16.37
CA ILE A 474 -16.71 -27.22 16.72
C ILE A 474 -17.35 -28.56 16.36
N HIS A 475 -18.65 -28.74 16.61
CA HIS A 475 -19.36 -29.96 16.21
C HIS A 475 -19.37 -30.17 14.69
N GLU A 476 -19.52 -29.09 13.94
CA GLU A 476 -19.55 -29.11 12.48
C GLU A 476 -18.17 -29.42 11.89
N ALA A 477 -17.10 -28.89 12.50
CA ALA A 477 -15.72 -29.24 12.16
C ALA A 477 -15.38 -30.71 12.51
N GLN A 478 -15.81 -31.21 13.67
CA GLN A 478 -15.64 -32.61 14.04
C GLN A 478 -16.34 -33.55 13.04
N LYS A 479 -17.57 -33.24 12.67
CA LYS A 479 -18.34 -34.03 11.70
C LYS A 479 -17.68 -34.05 10.32
N GLN A 480 -17.19 -32.90 9.84
CA GLN A 480 -16.46 -32.83 8.57
C GLN A 480 -15.14 -33.64 8.59
N MET A 481 -14.50 -33.77 9.75
CA MET A 481 -13.30 -34.59 9.93
C MET A 481 -13.62 -36.09 10.06
N GLU A 482 -14.74 -36.46 10.66
CA GLU A 482 -15.23 -37.85 10.74
C GLU A 482 -15.73 -38.38 9.39
N ASP A 483 -16.41 -37.54 8.60
CA ASP A 483 -16.91 -37.89 7.26
C ASP A 483 -15.77 -38.03 6.23
N ALA A 484 -14.56 -37.53 6.54
CA ALA A 484 -13.38 -37.67 5.68
C ALA A 484 -12.73 -39.07 5.74
N THR A 485 -13.18 -39.95 6.63
CA THR A 485 -12.52 -41.22 6.96
C THR A 485 -13.17 -42.46 6.34
N GLU A 486 -12.77 -42.78 5.11
CA GLU A 486 -12.59 -44.18 4.68
C GLU A 486 -11.11 -44.46 4.42
N MET A 487 -10.29 -44.33 5.48
CA MET A 487 -9.15 -45.20 5.88
C MET A 487 -8.19 -44.47 6.82
N SER A 488 -7.53 -45.27 7.66
CA SER A 488 -7.10 -44.98 9.03
C SER A 488 -5.85 -44.11 9.19
N ASP A 489 -5.97 -43.01 9.94
CA ASP A 489 -4.85 -42.40 10.66
C ASP A 489 -5.19 -42.30 12.16
N ILE A 490 -4.30 -42.82 13.01
CA ILE A 490 -4.41 -42.81 14.48
C ILE A 490 -4.40 -41.35 14.97
N THR A 491 -3.65 -40.49 14.29
CA THR A 491 -3.48 -39.06 14.61
C THR A 491 -4.81 -38.29 14.48
N LEU A 492 -5.61 -38.62 13.46
CA LEU A 492 -6.91 -37.99 13.25
C LEU A 492 -7.90 -38.37 14.36
N ARG A 493 -7.88 -39.63 14.80
CA ARG A 493 -8.72 -40.13 15.89
C ARG A 493 -8.38 -39.46 17.21
N GLU A 494 -7.11 -39.19 17.48
CA GLU A 494 -6.68 -38.45 18.67
C GLU A 494 -7.10 -36.98 18.65
N VAL A 495 -7.05 -36.32 17.50
CA VAL A 495 -7.50 -34.92 17.35
C VAL A 495 -9.02 -34.83 17.48
N VAL A 496 -9.77 -35.75 16.86
CA VAL A 496 -11.24 -35.84 17.02
C VAL A 496 -11.62 -36.10 18.48
N ALA A 497 -10.90 -36.99 19.17
CA ALA A 497 -11.11 -37.25 20.60
C ALA A 497 -10.82 -36.01 21.48
N LYS A 498 -9.76 -35.25 21.20
CA LYS A 498 -9.42 -34.02 21.93
C LYS A 498 -10.46 -32.92 21.72
N LEU A 499 -10.97 -32.77 20.50
CA LEU A 499 -12.08 -31.85 20.23
C LEU A 499 -13.37 -32.29 20.95
N GLY A 500 -13.60 -33.60 21.07
CA GLY A 500 -14.74 -34.16 21.82
C GLY A 500 -14.65 -33.87 23.32
N ASP A 501 -13.45 -33.92 23.90
CA ASP A 501 -13.22 -33.54 25.30
C ASP A 501 -13.47 -32.04 25.53
N VAL A 502 -13.08 -31.18 24.58
CA VAL A 502 -13.36 -29.74 24.63
C VAL A 502 -14.87 -29.47 24.59
N VAL A 503 -15.62 -30.13 23.70
CA VAL A 503 -17.10 -30.02 23.66
C VAL A 503 -17.73 -30.48 24.98
N SER A 504 -17.27 -31.60 25.53
CA SER A 504 -17.77 -32.15 26.79
C SER A 504 -17.52 -31.21 27.98
N ARG A 505 -16.36 -30.55 28.03
CA ARG A 505 -16.04 -29.54 29.06
C ARG A 505 -16.91 -28.29 28.92
N LEU A 506 -17.21 -27.86 27.70
CA LEU A 506 -18.12 -26.75 27.42
C LEU A 506 -19.57 -27.10 27.84
N ASP A 507 -19.98 -28.37 27.74
CA ASP A 507 -21.27 -28.85 28.23
C ASP A 507 -21.34 -28.90 29.77
N ALA A 508 -20.27 -29.32 30.43
CA ALA A 508 -20.18 -29.29 31.89
C ALA A 508 -20.21 -27.86 32.47
N LEU A 509 -19.55 -26.91 31.82
CA LEU A 509 -19.57 -25.49 32.21
C LEU A 509 -20.97 -24.86 32.07
N ALA A 510 -21.70 -25.18 30.99
CA ALA A 510 -23.09 -24.73 30.81
C ALA A 510 -24.07 -25.34 31.84
N ALA A 511 -23.80 -26.56 32.32
CA ALA A 511 -24.59 -27.20 33.37
C ALA A 511 -24.30 -26.61 34.79
N GLN A 512 -23.14 -25.99 34.99
CA GLN A 512 -22.75 -25.35 36.25
C GLN A 512 -23.34 -23.94 36.42
N GLU A 513 -23.58 -23.20 35.33
CA GLU A 513 -24.28 -21.90 35.38
C GLU A 513 -25.79 -22.05 35.66
N THR A 514 -26.42 -23.11 35.14
CA THR A 514 -27.87 -23.37 35.34
C THR A 514 -28.23 -23.82 36.77
N THR A 515 -27.26 -24.25 37.58
CA THR A 515 -27.47 -24.59 38.99
C THR A 515 -27.39 -23.38 39.93
N ASN A 516 -26.63 -22.34 39.58
CA ASN A 516 -26.49 -21.12 40.40
C ASN A 516 -27.70 -20.16 40.31
N VAL A 517 -28.62 -20.34 39.35
CA VAL A 517 -29.79 -19.48 39.16
C VAL A 517 -31.02 -19.95 39.95
N ARG A 518 -31.03 -21.17 40.51
CA ARG A 518 -32.18 -21.72 41.24
C ARG A 518 -32.26 -21.37 42.74
N ASP A 519 -31.23 -20.73 43.32
CA ASP A 519 -31.14 -20.50 44.78
C ASP A 519 -31.47 -19.07 45.27
N MET A 520 -32.17 -18.26 44.48
CA MET A 520 -32.71 -16.97 44.98
C MET A 520 -34.24 -16.93 44.86
N GLN A 521 -34.93 -17.41 45.91
CA GLN A 521 -36.36 -17.16 46.11
C GLN A 521 -36.61 -15.75 46.70
N PRO A 522 -37.77 -15.13 46.40
CA PRO A 522 -38.12 -13.80 46.89
C PRO A 522 -39.00 -13.86 48.15
N GLY A 523 -38.63 -13.09 49.18
CA GLY A 523 -39.55 -12.58 50.19
C GLY A 523 -39.26 -11.08 50.36
N GLY A 524 -40.20 -10.16 50.56
CA GLY A 524 -41.64 -10.12 50.72
C GLY A 524 -42.02 -8.69 51.18
N VAL A 525 -43.32 -8.36 51.21
CA VAL A 525 -43.96 -7.14 51.81
C VAL A 525 -43.97 -5.88 50.88
N VAL A 526 -45.07 -5.42 50.25
CA VAL A 526 -46.36 -4.77 50.70
C VAL A 526 -46.10 -3.36 51.32
N ASP A 527 -46.68 -2.19 50.98
CA ASP A 527 -47.99 -1.76 50.46
C ASP A 527 -47.98 -0.29 49.90
N THR A 528 -48.88 -0.04 48.93
CA THR A 528 -49.71 1.14 48.51
C THR A 528 -49.37 2.67 48.61
N LEU A 529 -49.64 3.35 47.46
CA LEU A 529 -50.44 4.59 47.15
C LEU A 529 -49.88 6.05 47.06
N HIS A 530 -50.15 6.67 45.88
CA HIS A 530 -50.51 8.09 45.51
C HIS A 530 -49.45 9.16 45.09
N SER A 531 -49.72 9.83 43.94
CA SER A 531 -49.03 10.99 43.28
C SER A 531 -49.38 12.38 43.92
N PRO A 532 -48.96 13.60 43.44
CA PRO A 532 -47.97 14.04 42.39
C PRO A 532 -47.04 15.29 42.71
N VAL A 533 -45.86 15.42 42.04
CA VAL A 533 -45.15 16.66 41.47
C VAL A 533 -44.61 17.79 42.44
N PRO A 534 -43.52 18.59 42.19
CA PRO A 534 -42.12 18.37 41.72
C PRO A 534 -40.97 19.18 42.47
N ILE A 535 -39.70 18.92 42.09
CA ILE A 535 -38.41 19.70 42.20
C ILE A 535 -37.66 19.86 43.56
N LEU A 536 -36.53 19.16 43.74
CA LEU A 536 -35.11 19.65 43.85
C LEU A 536 -34.18 18.52 44.37
N ARG A 537 -33.01 18.34 43.71
CA ARG A 537 -31.90 17.35 43.92
C ARG A 537 -31.22 17.47 45.32
N PRO A 538 -30.26 16.61 45.77
CA PRO A 538 -29.43 15.59 45.06
C PRO A 538 -29.11 14.25 45.79
N ALA A 539 -28.42 13.36 45.06
CA ALA A 539 -27.35 12.41 45.47
C ALA A 539 -27.57 10.91 45.17
N SER A 540 -26.75 10.41 44.22
CA SER A 540 -26.03 9.11 44.18
C SER A 540 -26.88 7.80 44.13
N THR A 541 -26.59 6.77 43.35
CA THR A 541 -25.42 6.28 42.61
C THR A 541 -25.90 5.26 41.58
N ASP A 542 -25.44 5.38 40.33
CA ASP A 542 -24.97 4.24 39.53
C ASP A 542 -24.04 4.82 38.46
N HIS A 543 -22.78 4.37 38.47
CA HIS A 543 -21.70 4.95 37.67
C HIS A 543 -21.79 4.51 36.19
N PRO A 544 -21.64 5.43 35.21
CA PRO A 544 -21.62 5.10 33.77
C PRO A 544 -20.44 4.21 33.33
N TRP A 545 -19.45 4.00 34.21
CA TRP A 545 -18.21 3.28 33.91
C TRP A 545 -18.35 1.75 33.91
N GLU A 546 -19.26 1.20 34.72
CA GLU A 546 -19.52 -0.26 34.80
C GLU A 546 -20.18 -0.80 33.53
N LEU A 547 -21.09 -0.03 32.91
CA LEU A 547 -21.75 -0.40 31.65
C LEU A 547 -20.78 -0.36 30.47
N VAL A 548 -19.88 0.63 30.45
CA VAL A 548 -18.86 0.81 29.41
C VAL A 548 -17.77 -0.26 29.52
N LEU A 549 -17.35 -0.62 30.74
CA LEU A 549 -16.41 -1.72 30.97
C LEU A 549 -17.02 -3.07 30.59
N LYS A 550 -18.30 -3.32 30.89
CA LYS A 550 -19.01 -4.54 30.41
C LYS A 550 -19.13 -4.60 28.89
N GLN A 551 -19.44 -3.49 28.21
CA GLN A 551 -19.52 -3.45 26.75
C GLN A 551 -18.15 -3.59 26.08
N GLN A 552 -17.09 -2.97 26.63
CA GLN A 552 -15.73 -3.12 26.12
C GLN A 552 -15.19 -4.54 26.35
N HIS A 553 -15.48 -5.17 27.49
CA HIS A 553 -15.06 -6.55 27.75
C HIS A 553 -15.78 -7.54 26.82
N GLN A 554 -17.07 -7.34 26.53
CA GLN A 554 -17.81 -8.19 25.57
C GLN A 554 -17.36 -7.98 24.11
N ALA A 555 -16.99 -6.76 23.71
CA ALA A 555 -16.43 -6.48 22.39
C ALA A 555 -15.02 -7.07 22.20
N PHE A 556 -14.18 -7.04 23.24
CA PHE A 556 -12.83 -7.60 23.21
C PHE A 556 -12.84 -9.14 23.16
N VAL A 557 -13.77 -9.76 23.91
CA VAL A 557 -14.04 -11.21 23.86
C VAL A 557 -14.59 -11.62 22.49
N GLY A 558 -15.48 -10.82 21.89
CA GLY A 558 -15.99 -11.05 20.53
C GLY A 558 -14.91 -11.05 19.45
N PHE A 559 -13.97 -10.11 19.51
CA PHE A 559 -12.84 -10.02 18.57
C PHE A 559 -11.83 -11.18 18.72
N ALA A 560 -11.53 -11.58 19.96
CA ALA A 560 -10.61 -12.67 20.23
C ALA A 560 -11.18 -14.04 19.84
N VAL A 561 -12.47 -14.28 20.08
CA VAL A 561 -13.17 -15.51 19.68
C VAL A 561 -13.31 -15.57 18.16
N GLY A 562 -13.70 -14.47 17.50
CA GLY A 562 -13.79 -14.42 16.04
C GLY A 562 -12.46 -14.68 15.34
N GLY A 563 -11.35 -14.14 15.86
CA GLY A 563 -10.01 -14.40 15.34
C GLY A 563 -9.55 -15.86 15.52
N ALA A 564 -9.85 -16.47 16.68
CA ALA A 564 -9.54 -17.87 16.92
C ALA A 564 -10.37 -18.82 16.03
N LEU A 565 -11.62 -18.44 15.74
CA LEU A 565 -12.53 -19.22 14.91
C LEU A 565 -12.14 -19.22 13.44
N VAL A 566 -11.72 -18.06 12.93
CA VAL A 566 -11.14 -17.93 11.58
C VAL A 566 -9.85 -18.75 11.47
N ALA A 567 -9.00 -18.75 12.50
CA ALA A 567 -7.78 -19.56 12.50
C ALA A 567 -8.07 -21.07 12.46
N VAL A 568 -9.07 -21.56 13.19
CA VAL A 568 -9.46 -22.98 13.19
C VAL A 568 -10.04 -23.40 11.84
N VAL A 569 -10.92 -22.59 11.24
CA VAL A 569 -11.51 -22.85 9.91
C VAL A 569 -10.43 -22.81 8.82
N VAL A 570 -9.50 -21.86 8.89
CA VAL A 570 -8.38 -21.77 7.95
C VAL A 570 -7.44 -22.97 8.08
N LEU A 571 -7.08 -23.38 9.30
CA LEU A 571 -6.22 -24.54 9.52
C LEU A 571 -6.89 -25.84 9.07
N ALA A 572 -8.19 -26.02 9.32
CA ALA A 572 -8.96 -27.16 8.83
C ALA A 572 -9.04 -27.18 7.30
N THR A 573 -9.28 -26.02 6.67
CA THR A 573 -9.38 -25.88 5.21
C THR A 573 -8.03 -26.15 4.53
N VAL A 574 -6.93 -25.65 5.10
CA VAL A 574 -5.56 -25.89 4.62
C VAL A 574 -5.15 -27.35 4.76
N TRP A 575 -5.59 -28.04 5.83
CA TRP A 575 -5.30 -29.45 6.03
C TRP A 575 -6.09 -30.36 5.08
N VAL A 576 -7.39 -30.07 4.86
CA VAL A 576 -8.25 -30.79 3.89
C VAL A 576 -7.76 -30.61 2.45
N THR A 577 -7.31 -29.41 2.08
CA THR A 577 -6.77 -29.13 0.73
C THR A 577 -5.43 -29.83 0.50
N ARG A 578 -4.54 -29.90 1.50
CA ARG A 578 -3.28 -30.66 1.40
C ARG A 578 -3.50 -32.17 1.26
N HIS A 579 -4.48 -32.75 1.94
CA HIS A 579 -4.78 -34.18 1.81
C HIS A 579 -5.42 -34.54 0.45
N ARG A 580 -6.16 -33.62 -0.17
CA ARG A 580 -6.61 -33.77 -1.56
C ARG A 580 -5.47 -33.66 -2.57
N ALA A 581 -4.49 -32.79 -2.34
CA ALA A 581 -3.33 -32.63 -3.24
C ALA A 581 -2.42 -33.87 -3.27
N ASN A 582 -2.26 -34.57 -2.14
CA ASN A 582 -1.48 -35.81 -2.07
C ASN A 582 -2.13 -37.02 -2.78
N LYS A 583 -3.38 -36.92 -3.26
CA LYS A 583 -4.03 -37.96 -4.09
C LYS A 583 -3.76 -37.82 -5.60
N TYR A 584 -3.10 -36.76 -6.06
CA TYR A 584 -2.86 -36.50 -7.49
C TYR A 584 -1.42 -36.72 -7.98
N THR A 585 -0.59 -37.43 -7.22
CA THR A 585 0.77 -37.79 -7.66
C THR A 585 0.98 -39.31 -7.68
N ALA A 586 0.50 -39.95 -8.75
CA ALA A 586 1.05 -41.19 -9.30
C ALA A 586 0.42 -41.49 -10.67
N VAL A 587 1.06 -41.04 -11.75
CA VAL A 587 1.02 -41.75 -13.04
C VAL A 587 2.45 -41.76 -13.56
N GLU A 588 3.07 -42.95 -13.50
CA GLU A 588 4.38 -43.23 -14.08
C GLU A 588 4.35 -43.05 -15.60
N THR A 589 5.34 -42.33 -16.13
CA THR A 589 5.64 -42.25 -17.55
C THR A 589 6.33 -43.54 -18.00
N VAL A 590 5.66 -44.30 -18.86
CA VAL A 590 6.28 -45.39 -19.64
C VAL A 590 6.84 -44.81 -20.94
N GLU A 591 8.14 -45.05 -21.17
CA GLU A 591 8.84 -44.77 -22.42
C GLU A 591 8.32 -45.66 -23.56
N ASP A 592 8.14 -45.08 -24.75
CA ASP A 592 8.40 -45.73 -26.05
C ASP A 592 8.47 -44.65 -27.15
N GLY A 593 9.53 -44.66 -27.97
CA GLY A 593 9.63 -43.90 -29.24
C GLY A 593 9.29 -44.78 -30.46
N PRO A 594 9.72 -44.42 -31.70
CA PRO A 594 9.49 -43.17 -32.44
C PRO A 594 8.90 -43.41 -33.86
N SER A 595 8.14 -42.46 -34.42
CA SER A 595 7.83 -42.21 -35.87
C SER A 595 6.62 -41.26 -35.93
N SER A 596 6.33 -40.39 -36.90
CA SER A 596 6.82 -40.08 -38.24
C SER A 596 6.36 -38.65 -38.60
N THR A 597 7.00 -38.10 -39.63
CA THR A 597 6.60 -36.96 -40.50
C THR A 597 5.09 -36.82 -40.78
N TRP A 598 4.60 -35.58 -41.01
CA TRP A 598 4.13 -35.01 -42.30
C TRP A 598 3.34 -33.69 -42.09
N GLU A 599 3.65 -32.73 -42.96
CA GLU A 599 2.88 -31.56 -43.46
C GLU A 599 2.36 -30.46 -42.51
#